data_AF-A0A523GDX7-F1
#
_entry.id   AF-A0A523GDX7-F1
#
_cell.length_a   1.000
_cell.length_b   1.000
_cell.length_c   1.000
_cell.angle_alpha   90.00
_cell.angle_beta   90.00
_cell.angle_gamma   90.00
#
_symmetry.space_group_name_H-M   'P 1'
#
loop_
_entity.id
_entity.type
_entity.pdbx_description
1 polymer ?
#
loop_
_entity_poly.entity_id
_entity_poly.type
_entity_poly.pdbx_seq_one_letter_code
_entity_poly.pdbx_strand_id
1 'polypeptide(L)'
;MDTALITEPTTLFAFLAAILGGVFWLSTIERFKKFFELMPPVIWAYFLPMFATTFGVTPESSVVYDWMSRYLLPFSLFLLMITVDLPAILKLGRIALIMMVTGTVGIVIGGPIALMVFGSMLPEEAWKGFAALSGSWIGGTANMVAMKESVGTPDAMLGPIIVVDTVVGYGWMGILIFLSAVQKKFDKWVKADTTVIEETNQRLIEMDSTRQPSSIADLAGIIGVTFAATVIALNIAGSLPKLGDPTIISTTTWTVLIVVTIGLLLSFTPMRKMEKVGASRIGFLALYLLLTSIGAKANLLAVLEAPVFLAAGALWIAIHVGLLLIV
;
A
#
# COMPACT_ATOMS: atom_id res chain seq x y z
N MET A 1 9.45 0.26 -26.68
CA MET A 1 10.11 -0.57 -25.66
C MET A 1 11.55 -0.13 -25.57
N ASP A 2 11.81 1.01 -24.95
CA ASP A 2 13.19 1.37 -24.61
C ASP A 2 13.63 0.45 -23.49
N THR A 3 14.73 -0.27 -23.71
CA THR A 3 15.34 -1.17 -22.73
C THR A 3 15.76 -0.33 -21.53
N ALA A 4 15.10 -0.56 -20.39
CA ALA A 4 15.43 0.12 -19.14
C ALA A 4 16.95 0.01 -18.85
N LEU A 5 17.54 1.08 -18.33
CA LEU A 5 18.99 1.15 -18.10
C LEU A 5 19.48 0.12 -17.07
N ILE A 6 18.70 -0.10 -16.01
CA ILE A 6 19.00 -1.04 -14.94
C ILE A 6 17.96 -2.16 -14.97
N THR A 7 18.36 -3.38 -15.34
CA THR A 7 17.44 -4.54 -15.43
C THR A 7 17.86 -5.70 -14.53
N GLU A 8 19.13 -5.76 -14.13
CA GLU A 8 19.64 -6.84 -13.29
C GLU A 8 19.01 -6.77 -11.88
N PRO A 9 18.41 -7.87 -11.38
CA PRO A 9 17.64 -7.87 -10.13
C PRO A 9 18.37 -7.35 -8.89
N THR A 10 19.64 -7.69 -8.72
CA THR A 10 20.45 -7.27 -7.56
C THR A 10 20.75 -5.77 -7.61
N THR A 11 21.06 -5.27 -8.80
CA THR A 11 21.33 -3.86 -9.08
C THR A 11 20.06 -3.03 -8.88
N LEU A 12 18.90 -3.56 -9.30
CA LEU A 12 17.59 -2.97 -9.01
C LEU A 12 17.31 -2.89 -7.52
N PHE A 13 17.54 -3.98 -6.77
CA PHE A 13 17.39 -3.95 -5.31
C PHE A 13 18.29 -2.88 -4.67
N ALA A 14 19.56 -2.86 -5.06
CA ALA A 14 20.54 -1.91 -4.54
C ALA A 14 20.15 -0.46 -4.86
N PHE A 15 19.67 -0.19 -6.08
CA PHE A 15 19.17 1.11 -6.49
C PHE A 15 17.98 1.57 -5.64
N LEU A 16 16.98 0.71 -5.45
CA LEU A 16 15.80 1.01 -4.63
C LEU A 16 16.16 1.22 -3.15
N ALA A 17 17.03 0.38 -2.60
CA ALA A 17 17.53 0.52 -1.24
C ALA A 17 18.35 1.82 -1.06
N ALA A 18 19.16 2.19 -2.07
CA ALA A 18 19.91 3.43 -2.08
C ALA A 18 19.01 4.66 -2.15
N ILE A 19 17.92 4.62 -2.92
CA ILE A 19 16.89 5.68 -2.91
C ILE A 19 16.32 5.82 -1.50
N LEU A 20 15.86 4.72 -0.89
CA LEU A 20 15.28 4.76 0.44
C LEU A 20 16.25 5.32 1.48
N GLY A 21 17.47 4.78 1.53
CA GLY A 21 18.51 5.21 2.45
C GLY A 21 18.91 6.67 2.23
N GLY A 22 19.09 7.08 0.97
CA GLY A 22 19.44 8.45 0.58
C GLY A 22 18.36 9.45 0.96
N VAL A 23 17.09 9.15 0.72
CA VAL A 23 15.96 10.01 1.08
C VAL A 23 15.85 10.18 2.59
N PHE A 24 15.89 9.09 3.36
CA PHE A 24 15.83 9.17 4.83
C PHE A 24 17.06 9.87 5.41
N TRP A 25 18.26 9.62 4.87
CA TRP A 25 19.46 10.33 5.26
C TRP A 25 19.36 11.84 4.97
N LEU A 26 18.93 12.23 3.76
CA LEU A 26 18.71 13.64 3.41
C LEU A 26 17.71 14.32 4.36
N SER A 27 16.71 13.57 4.84
CA SER A 27 15.72 14.09 5.80
C SER A 27 16.28 14.43 7.17
N THR A 28 17.44 13.87 7.53
CA THR A 28 18.15 14.19 8.78
C THR A 28 18.99 15.46 8.69
N ILE A 29 19.19 16.01 7.50
CA ILE A 29 20.02 17.20 7.28
C ILE A 29 19.17 18.45 7.54
N GLU A 30 19.58 19.29 8.49
CA GLU A 30 18.83 20.48 8.93
C GLU A 30 18.44 21.42 7.77
N ARG A 31 19.29 21.55 6.74
CA ARG A 31 19.01 22.36 5.55
C ARG A 31 17.74 21.94 4.80
N PHE A 32 17.39 20.65 4.82
CA PHE A 32 16.23 20.11 4.11
C PHE A 32 15.02 19.88 5.02
N LYS A 33 15.11 20.24 6.30
CA LYS A 33 14.04 20.00 7.28
C LYS A 33 12.68 20.53 6.85
N LYS A 34 12.60 21.80 6.42
CA LYS A 34 11.34 22.41 5.93
C LYS A 34 10.76 21.69 4.71
N PHE A 35 11.61 21.14 3.86
CA PHE A 35 11.18 20.38 2.69
C PHE A 35 10.56 19.04 3.11
N PHE A 36 11.20 18.32 4.03
CA PHE A 36 10.67 17.05 4.54
C PHE A 36 9.54 17.20 5.58
N GLU A 37 9.38 18.38 6.19
CA GLU A 37 8.19 18.76 6.95
C GLU A 37 6.96 18.91 6.05
N LEU A 38 7.14 19.37 4.81
CA LEU A 38 6.06 19.46 3.82
C LEU A 38 5.83 18.15 3.07
N MET A 39 6.91 17.43 2.73
CA MET A 39 6.87 16.18 1.97
C MET A 39 7.66 15.09 2.69
N PRO A 40 6.99 14.27 3.53
CA PRO A 40 7.62 13.21 4.29
C PRO A 40 8.53 12.29 3.46
N PRO A 41 9.63 11.76 4.02
CA PRO A 41 10.57 10.88 3.32
C PRO A 41 9.91 9.70 2.59
N VAL A 42 8.88 9.11 3.19
CA VAL A 42 8.13 7.98 2.63
C VAL A 42 7.47 8.31 1.27
N ILE A 43 7.09 9.57 1.03
CA ILE A 43 6.57 10.03 -0.28
C ILE A 43 7.64 9.85 -1.35
N TRP A 44 8.85 10.30 -1.07
CA TRP A 44 9.96 10.23 -2.02
C TRP A 44 10.44 8.79 -2.24
N ALA A 45 10.37 7.94 -1.21
CA ALA A 45 10.61 6.51 -1.36
C ALA A 45 9.65 5.85 -2.36
N TYR A 46 8.45 6.41 -2.56
CA TYR A 46 7.46 5.95 -3.53
C TYR A 46 7.64 6.62 -4.91
N PHE A 47 7.74 7.95 -4.96
CA PHE A 47 7.73 8.70 -6.22
C PHE A 47 9.07 8.68 -6.96
N LEU A 48 10.22 8.64 -6.28
CA LEU A 48 11.50 8.60 -6.99
C LEU A 48 11.67 7.33 -7.83
N PRO A 49 11.32 6.12 -7.34
CA PRO A 49 11.28 4.92 -8.19
C PRO A 49 10.28 5.02 -9.34
N MET A 50 9.11 5.61 -9.13
CA MET A 50 8.13 5.85 -10.19
C MET A 50 8.69 6.76 -11.29
N PHE A 51 9.35 7.86 -10.92
CA PHE A 51 10.01 8.72 -11.89
C PHE A 51 11.16 8.01 -12.60
N ALA A 52 11.94 7.20 -11.88
CA ALA A 52 12.99 6.38 -12.47
C ALA A 52 12.42 5.44 -13.56
N THR A 53 11.31 4.76 -13.28
CA THR A 53 10.63 3.91 -14.28
C THR A 53 10.07 4.73 -15.44
N THR A 54 9.43 5.86 -15.15
CA THR A 54 8.87 6.78 -16.16
C THR A 54 9.95 7.31 -17.13
N PHE A 55 11.16 7.57 -16.63
CA PHE A 55 12.31 8.01 -17.43
C PHE A 55 13.12 6.86 -18.05
N GLY A 56 12.66 5.61 -17.94
CA GLY A 56 13.34 4.44 -18.51
C GLY A 56 14.61 4.01 -17.77
N VAL A 57 14.82 4.44 -16.52
CA VAL A 57 15.95 4.00 -15.69
C VAL A 57 15.73 2.57 -15.18
N THR A 58 14.52 2.27 -14.75
CA THR A 58 14.11 0.95 -14.22
C THR A 58 12.92 0.38 -15.01
N PRO A 59 12.76 -0.94 -15.12
CA PRO A 59 11.61 -1.54 -15.78
C PRO A 59 10.36 -1.46 -14.91
N GLU A 60 9.18 -1.59 -15.52
CA GLU A 60 7.90 -1.69 -14.81
C GLU A 60 7.71 -3.04 -14.10
N SER A 61 8.42 -4.08 -14.56
CA SER A 61 8.36 -5.43 -13.98
C SER A 61 9.75 -6.03 -13.80
N SER A 62 9.93 -6.73 -12.68
CA SER A 62 11.16 -7.46 -12.38
C SER A 62 10.91 -8.50 -11.30
N VAL A 63 11.62 -9.62 -11.38
CA VAL A 63 11.58 -10.69 -10.38
C VAL A 63 11.93 -10.20 -8.96
N VAL A 64 12.72 -9.13 -8.84
CA VAL A 64 13.04 -8.56 -7.52
C VAL A 64 11.84 -7.86 -6.91
N TYR A 65 11.00 -7.19 -7.71
CA TYR A 65 9.80 -6.53 -7.19
C TYR A 65 8.79 -7.57 -6.67
N ASP A 66 8.71 -8.71 -7.35
CA ASP A 66 7.88 -9.84 -6.94
C ASP A 66 8.44 -10.54 -5.71
N TRP A 67 9.76 -10.70 -5.62
CA TRP A 67 10.42 -11.19 -4.41
C TRP A 67 10.15 -10.26 -3.21
N MET A 68 10.31 -8.95 -3.38
CA MET A 68 10.01 -7.96 -2.34
C MET A 68 8.56 -8.05 -1.90
N SER A 69 7.61 -8.15 -2.85
CA SER A 69 6.19 -8.32 -2.54
C SER A 69 5.91 -9.64 -1.81
N ARG A 70 6.57 -10.73 -2.22
CA ARG A 70 6.37 -12.08 -1.65
C ARG A 70 6.91 -12.23 -0.24
N TYR A 71 8.02 -11.56 0.10
CA TYR A 71 8.70 -11.73 1.38
C TYR A 71 8.60 -10.50 2.30
N LEU A 72 8.81 -9.29 1.79
CA LEU A 72 8.79 -8.08 2.63
C LEU A 72 7.37 -7.70 3.07
N LEU A 73 6.34 -8.00 2.27
CA LEU A 73 4.95 -7.77 2.67
C LEU A 73 4.57 -8.61 3.90
N PRO A 74 4.62 -9.96 3.87
CA PRO A 74 4.33 -10.74 5.07
C PRO A 74 5.31 -10.44 6.22
N PHE A 75 6.60 -10.22 5.94
CA PHE A 75 7.57 -9.86 6.96
C PHE A 75 7.17 -8.58 7.73
N SER A 76 6.84 -7.51 6.99
CA SER A 76 6.43 -6.24 7.60
C SER A 76 5.11 -6.37 8.35
N LEU A 77 4.12 -7.03 7.75
CA LEU A 77 2.82 -7.26 8.39
C LEU A 77 2.96 -8.05 9.69
N PHE A 78 3.77 -9.10 9.73
CA PHE A 78 3.99 -9.88 10.96
C PHE A 78 4.46 -9.00 12.12
N LEU A 79 5.51 -8.20 11.89
CA LEU A 79 6.08 -7.32 12.91
C LEU A 79 5.11 -6.24 13.34
N LEU A 80 4.42 -5.62 12.39
CA LEU A 80 3.42 -4.58 12.69
C LEU A 80 2.22 -5.17 13.46
N MET A 81 1.85 -6.42 13.21
CA MET A 81 0.76 -7.10 13.92
C MET A 81 1.15 -7.56 15.33
N ILE A 82 2.38 -8.02 15.56
CA ILE A 82 2.84 -8.37 16.92
C ILE A 82 2.90 -7.15 17.84
N THR A 83 3.25 -6.00 17.26
CA THR A 83 3.47 -4.75 17.99
C THR A 83 2.19 -3.92 18.12
N VAL A 84 1.09 -4.39 17.52
CA VAL A 84 -0.19 -3.68 17.47
C VAL A 84 -0.79 -3.48 18.87
N ASP A 85 -1.41 -2.32 19.08
CA ASP A 85 -2.26 -2.06 20.26
C ASP A 85 -3.72 -2.28 19.88
N LEU A 86 -4.19 -3.53 20.01
CA LEU A 86 -5.57 -3.87 19.65
C LEU A 86 -6.62 -3.06 20.44
N PRO A 87 -6.49 -2.84 21.77
CA PRO A 87 -7.40 -1.96 22.49
C PRO A 87 -7.48 -0.54 21.91
N ALA A 88 -6.37 0.06 21.48
CA ALA A 88 -6.38 1.36 20.83
C ALA A 88 -7.08 1.32 19.47
N ILE A 89 -6.85 0.28 18.65
CA ILE A 89 -7.54 0.13 17.36
C ILE A 89 -9.06 -0.04 17.55
N LEU A 90 -9.48 -0.83 18.53
CA LEU A 90 -10.91 -1.03 18.80
C LEU A 90 -11.62 0.27 19.21
N LYS A 91 -10.91 1.24 19.80
CA LYS A 91 -11.46 2.58 20.08
C LYS A 91 -11.76 3.39 18.81
N LEU A 92 -11.02 3.17 17.72
CA LEU A 92 -11.37 3.75 16.42
C LEU A 92 -12.72 3.20 15.92
N GLY A 93 -13.01 1.94 16.24
CA GLY A 93 -14.29 1.24 16.15
C GLY A 93 -15.25 1.77 15.09
N ARG A 94 -16.24 2.56 15.54
CA ARG A 94 -17.31 3.09 14.69
C ARG A 94 -16.79 4.01 13.57
N ILE A 95 -15.80 4.87 13.85
CA ILE A 95 -15.26 5.82 12.87
C ILE A 95 -14.56 5.05 11.75
N ALA A 96 -13.68 4.10 12.09
CA ALA A 96 -12.97 3.29 11.11
C ALA A 96 -13.92 2.48 10.21
N LEU A 97 -14.96 1.87 10.80
CA LEU A 97 -15.97 1.11 10.04
C LEU A 97 -16.80 2.02 9.12
N ILE A 98 -17.22 3.19 9.61
CA ILE A 98 -17.97 4.16 8.79
C ILE A 98 -17.12 4.63 7.61
N MET A 99 -15.85 4.98 7.83
CA MET A 99 -14.95 5.42 6.78
C MET A 99 -14.70 4.31 5.75
N MET A 100 -14.49 3.07 6.21
CA MET A 100 -14.32 1.92 5.32
C MET A 100 -15.57 1.70 4.45
N VAL A 101 -16.76 1.59 5.06
CA VAL A 101 -18.02 1.36 4.34
C VAL A 101 -18.33 2.51 3.38
N THR A 102 -18.16 3.75 3.83
CA THR A 102 -18.36 4.94 2.98
C THR A 102 -17.40 4.93 1.80
N GLY A 103 -16.13 4.60 2.03
CA GLY A 103 -15.13 4.46 0.97
C GLY A 103 -15.51 3.39 -0.04
N THR A 104 -15.93 2.20 0.43
CA THR A 104 -16.41 1.11 -0.42
C THR A 104 -17.63 1.53 -1.24
N VAL A 105 -18.63 2.18 -0.62
CA VAL A 105 -19.79 2.72 -1.32
C VAL A 105 -19.35 3.72 -2.39
N GLY A 106 -18.40 4.59 -2.09
CA GLY A 106 -17.81 5.52 -3.05
C GLY A 106 -17.21 4.84 -4.28
N ILE A 107 -16.52 3.72 -4.09
CA ILE A 107 -16.02 2.92 -5.21
C ILE A 107 -17.18 2.26 -5.96
N VAL A 108 -18.14 1.65 -5.27
CA VAL A 108 -19.28 0.95 -5.90
C VAL A 108 -20.16 1.89 -6.73
N ILE A 109 -20.41 3.13 -6.27
CA ILE A 109 -21.24 4.09 -7.01
C ILE A 109 -20.43 4.89 -8.03
N GLY A 110 -19.16 5.19 -7.73
CA GLY A 110 -18.35 6.07 -8.57
C GLY A 110 -18.03 5.45 -9.93
N GLY A 111 -17.90 4.13 -10.01
CA GLY A 111 -17.63 3.40 -11.25
C GLY A 111 -18.77 3.54 -12.26
N PRO A 112 -20.01 3.17 -11.90
CA PRO A 112 -21.19 3.41 -12.73
C PRO A 112 -21.35 4.87 -13.15
N ILE A 113 -21.13 5.84 -12.25
CA ILE A 113 -21.22 7.27 -12.59
C ILE A 113 -20.14 7.66 -13.61
N ALA A 114 -18.91 7.23 -13.41
CA ALA A 114 -17.82 7.48 -14.36
C ALA A 114 -18.13 6.89 -15.74
N LEU A 115 -18.71 5.68 -15.79
CA LEU A 115 -19.18 5.06 -17.03
C LEU A 115 -20.36 5.81 -17.66
N MET A 116 -21.28 6.39 -16.88
CA MET A 116 -22.35 7.23 -17.45
C MET A 116 -21.80 8.49 -18.13
N VAL A 117 -20.73 9.08 -17.58
CA VAL A 117 -20.13 10.31 -18.11
C VAL A 117 -19.23 10.03 -19.32
N PHE A 118 -18.38 9.01 -19.22
CA PHE A 118 -17.34 8.73 -20.23
C PHE A 118 -17.61 7.52 -21.11
N GLY A 119 -18.63 6.71 -20.81
CA GLY A 119 -18.89 5.42 -21.45
C GLY A 119 -19.09 5.52 -22.96
N SER A 120 -19.66 6.61 -23.47
CA SER A 120 -19.81 6.82 -24.93
C SER A 120 -18.48 7.04 -25.66
N MET A 121 -17.42 7.37 -24.94
CA MET A 121 -16.06 7.55 -25.45
C MET A 121 -15.16 6.33 -25.19
N LEU A 122 -15.70 5.32 -24.51
CA LEU A 122 -15.01 4.10 -24.16
C LEU A 122 -15.53 2.92 -25.01
N PRO A 123 -14.75 1.84 -25.17
CA PRO A 123 -15.26 0.61 -25.75
C PRO A 123 -16.47 0.08 -24.99
N GLU A 124 -17.40 -0.59 -25.69
CA GLU A 124 -18.61 -1.17 -25.08
C GLU A 124 -18.26 -2.09 -23.90
N GLU A 125 -17.14 -2.80 -23.97
CA GLU A 125 -16.68 -3.73 -22.93
C GLU A 125 -15.96 -3.05 -21.74
N ALA A 126 -15.81 -1.72 -21.75
CA ALA A 126 -15.08 -0.99 -20.72
C ALA A 126 -15.70 -1.16 -19.32
N TRP A 127 -17.03 -1.32 -19.22
CA TRP A 127 -17.69 -1.53 -17.93
C TRP A 127 -17.19 -2.80 -17.22
N LYS A 128 -16.81 -3.84 -17.97
CA LYS A 128 -16.19 -5.06 -17.40
C LYS A 128 -14.80 -4.77 -16.85
N GLY A 129 -14.04 -3.92 -17.54
CA GLY A 129 -12.76 -3.41 -17.04
C GLY A 129 -12.92 -2.65 -15.72
N PHE A 130 -13.92 -1.79 -15.63
CA PHE A 130 -14.23 -1.02 -14.42
C PHE A 130 -14.69 -1.96 -13.29
N ALA A 131 -15.52 -2.96 -13.58
CA ALA A 131 -15.89 -3.97 -12.58
C ALA A 131 -14.65 -4.67 -12.00
N ALA A 132 -13.69 -5.07 -12.83
CA ALA A 132 -12.41 -5.62 -12.37
C ALA A 132 -11.62 -4.60 -11.50
N LEU A 133 -11.51 -3.35 -11.97
CA LEU A 133 -10.81 -2.28 -11.24
C LEU A 133 -11.41 -2.02 -9.85
N SER A 134 -12.74 -2.07 -9.71
CA SER A 134 -13.40 -1.91 -8.42
C SER A 134 -12.93 -2.95 -7.40
N GLY A 135 -12.66 -4.18 -7.86
CA GLY A 135 -12.05 -5.23 -7.04
C GLY A 135 -10.67 -4.82 -6.54
N SER A 136 -9.84 -4.25 -7.41
CA SER A 136 -8.51 -3.74 -7.03
C SER A 136 -8.61 -2.64 -5.97
N TRP A 137 -9.50 -1.67 -6.15
CA TRP A 137 -9.60 -0.51 -5.25
C TRP A 137 -10.28 -0.82 -3.91
N ILE A 138 -11.13 -1.85 -3.85
CA ILE A 138 -11.75 -2.27 -2.58
C ILE A 138 -10.88 -3.28 -1.83
N GLY A 139 -10.21 -4.21 -2.51
CA GLY A 139 -9.50 -5.31 -1.86
C GLY A 139 -8.28 -5.88 -2.62
N GLY A 140 -7.75 -5.14 -3.59
CA GLY A 140 -6.48 -5.43 -4.26
C GLY A 140 -6.56 -6.45 -5.39
N THR A 141 -5.38 -6.88 -5.85
CA THR A 141 -5.21 -7.69 -7.06
C THR A 141 -6.00 -9.00 -7.05
N ALA A 142 -6.16 -9.66 -5.90
CA ALA A 142 -6.96 -10.88 -5.79
C ALA A 142 -8.44 -10.64 -6.10
N ASN A 143 -9.00 -9.56 -5.55
CA ASN A 143 -10.38 -9.15 -5.81
C ASN A 143 -10.55 -8.69 -7.26
N MET A 144 -9.55 -8.00 -7.83
CA MET A 144 -9.56 -7.64 -9.26
C MET A 144 -9.66 -8.87 -10.15
N VAL A 145 -8.85 -9.91 -9.90
CA VAL A 145 -8.88 -11.17 -10.68
C VAL A 145 -10.23 -11.86 -10.53
N ALA A 146 -10.79 -11.93 -9.32
CA ALA A 146 -12.11 -12.51 -9.10
C ALA A 146 -13.20 -11.76 -9.89
N MET A 147 -13.17 -10.43 -9.85
CA MET A 147 -14.13 -9.60 -10.58
C MET A 147 -13.96 -9.71 -12.09
N LYS A 148 -12.71 -9.67 -12.59
CA LYS A 148 -12.36 -9.84 -14.01
C LYS A 148 -13.08 -11.06 -14.59
N GLU A 149 -12.94 -12.19 -13.92
CA GLU A 149 -13.50 -13.44 -14.42
C GLU A 149 -15.01 -13.51 -14.23
N SER A 150 -15.54 -13.03 -13.09
CA SER A 150 -16.97 -13.02 -12.82
C SER A 150 -17.78 -12.29 -13.88
N VAL A 151 -17.23 -11.23 -14.48
CA VAL A 151 -17.90 -10.46 -15.55
C VAL A 151 -17.36 -10.78 -16.94
N GLY A 152 -16.38 -11.69 -17.05
CA GLY A 152 -15.73 -12.05 -18.31
C GLY A 152 -15.00 -10.88 -18.98
N THR A 153 -14.24 -10.08 -18.22
CA THR A 153 -13.49 -8.94 -18.73
C THR A 153 -12.47 -9.38 -19.78
N PRO A 154 -12.54 -8.88 -21.02
CA PRO A 154 -11.60 -9.22 -22.07
C PRO A 154 -10.16 -8.83 -21.70
N ASP A 155 -9.18 -9.63 -22.09
CA ASP A 155 -7.76 -9.34 -21.81
C ASP A 155 -7.30 -8.00 -22.43
N ALA A 156 -7.92 -7.58 -23.53
CA ALA A 156 -7.67 -6.27 -24.16
C ALA A 156 -8.02 -5.09 -23.24
N MET A 157 -8.91 -5.27 -22.25
CA MET A 157 -9.25 -4.23 -21.27
C MET A 157 -8.26 -4.19 -20.10
N LEU A 158 -7.43 -5.23 -19.89
CA LEU A 158 -6.53 -5.29 -18.73
C LEU A 158 -5.44 -4.23 -18.80
N GLY A 159 -4.84 -4.00 -19.98
CA GLY A 159 -3.80 -2.98 -20.13
C GLY A 159 -4.26 -1.60 -19.65
N PRO A 160 -5.31 -1.01 -20.27
CA PRO A 160 -5.85 0.28 -19.85
C PRO A 160 -6.27 0.31 -18.36
N ILE A 161 -6.87 -0.77 -17.85
CA ILE A 161 -7.30 -0.83 -16.45
C ILE A 161 -6.13 -0.88 -15.47
N ILE A 162 -5.07 -1.64 -15.77
CA ILE A 162 -3.84 -1.68 -14.96
C ILE A 162 -3.18 -0.31 -14.95
N VAL A 163 -3.19 0.41 -16.08
CA VAL A 163 -2.70 1.79 -16.15
C VAL A 163 -3.51 2.71 -15.24
N VAL A 164 -4.84 2.64 -15.27
CA VAL A 164 -5.70 3.42 -14.36
C VAL A 164 -5.44 3.05 -12.90
N ASP A 165 -5.40 1.76 -12.57
CA ASP A 165 -5.14 1.27 -11.21
C ASP A 165 -3.82 1.84 -10.66
N THR A 166 -2.78 1.77 -11.48
CA THR A 166 -1.43 2.18 -11.13
C THR A 166 -1.32 3.70 -11.01
N VAL A 167 -1.78 4.45 -12.01
CA VAL A 167 -1.61 5.91 -12.04
C VAL A 167 -2.59 6.61 -11.10
N VAL A 168 -3.88 6.26 -11.15
CA VAL A 168 -4.92 6.92 -10.35
C VAL A 168 -4.92 6.39 -8.93
N GLY A 169 -4.89 5.07 -8.75
CA GLY A 169 -4.92 4.45 -7.42
C GLY A 169 -3.69 4.82 -6.60
N TYR A 170 -2.49 4.58 -7.13
CA TYR A 170 -1.29 4.96 -6.39
C TYR A 170 -0.99 6.46 -6.40
N GLY A 171 -1.40 7.20 -7.44
CA GLY A 171 -1.34 8.65 -7.43
C GLY A 171 -2.17 9.25 -6.28
N TRP A 172 -3.37 8.73 -6.06
CA TRP A 172 -4.21 9.10 -4.92
C TRP A 172 -3.57 8.72 -3.58
N MET A 173 -2.98 7.53 -3.46
CA MET A 173 -2.19 7.16 -2.28
C MET A 173 -1.08 8.18 -2.01
N GLY A 174 -0.35 8.61 -3.03
CA GLY A 174 0.66 9.65 -2.90
C GLY A 174 0.11 10.99 -2.40
N ILE A 175 -1.07 11.39 -2.88
CA ILE A 175 -1.79 12.59 -2.40
C ILE A 175 -2.17 12.43 -0.92
N LEU A 176 -2.71 11.29 -0.50
CA LEU A 176 -3.05 11.03 0.90
C LEU A 176 -1.84 11.12 1.83
N ILE A 177 -0.70 10.53 1.43
CA ILE A 177 0.55 10.63 2.20
C ILE A 177 1.00 12.10 2.26
N PHE A 178 0.88 12.86 1.17
CA PHE A 178 1.16 14.30 1.18
C PHE A 178 0.24 15.07 2.14
N LEU A 179 -1.05 14.78 2.16
CA LEU A 179 -2.01 15.43 3.04
C LEU A 179 -1.73 15.16 4.52
N SER A 180 -1.14 14.01 4.88
CA SER A 180 -0.73 13.72 6.26
C SER A 180 0.25 14.76 6.84
N ALA A 181 1.08 15.38 6.00
CA ALA A 181 2.03 16.42 6.43
C ALA A 181 1.34 17.73 6.80
N VAL A 182 0.18 18.01 6.21
CA VAL A 182 -0.63 19.22 6.45
C VAL A 182 -1.91 18.92 7.22
N GLN A 183 -1.99 17.75 7.86
CA GLN A 183 -3.18 17.22 8.51
C GLN A 183 -3.83 18.25 9.45
N LYS A 184 -3.09 18.89 10.36
CA LYS A 184 -3.65 19.89 11.30
C LYS A 184 -4.38 21.06 10.62
N LYS A 185 -3.89 21.50 9.45
CA LYS A 185 -4.53 22.59 8.68
C LYS A 185 -5.80 22.07 8.02
N PHE A 186 -5.74 20.86 7.48
CA PHE A 186 -6.87 20.19 6.84
C PHE A 186 -7.97 19.89 7.86
N ASP A 187 -7.65 19.30 9.01
CA ASP A 187 -8.57 19.02 10.11
C ASP A 187 -9.31 20.28 10.57
N LYS A 188 -8.59 21.41 10.71
CA LYS A 188 -9.19 22.70 11.05
C LYS A 188 -10.14 23.22 9.97
N TRP A 189 -9.81 22.99 8.70
CA TRP A 189 -10.63 23.42 7.56
C TRP A 189 -11.95 22.65 7.49
N VAL A 190 -11.90 21.31 7.62
CA VAL A 190 -13.09 20.46 7.63
C VAL A 190 -13.80 20.40 8.99
N LYS A 191 -13.21 21.01 10.02
CA LYS A 191 -13.69 20.96 11.42
C LYS A 191 -13.79 19.52 11.95
N ALA A 192 -12.80 18.69 11.63
CA ALA A 192 -12.76 17.30 12.05
C ALA A 192 -12.64 17.19 13.58
N ASP A 193 -13.36 16.22 14.16
CA ASP A 193 -13.10 15.78 15.53
C ASP A 193 -11.89 14.84 15.54
N THR A 194 -10.76 15.36 15.99
CA THR A 194 -9.49 14.63 16.04
C THR A 194 -9.24 13.97 17.39
N THR A 195 -10.19 14.00 18.33
CA THR A 195 -9.96 13.57 19.73
C THR A 195 -9.46 12.13 19.82
N VAL A 196 -10.13 11.21 19.13
CA VAL A 196 -9.78 9.77 19.14
C VAL A 196 -8.42 9.52 18.47
N ILE A 197 -8.10 10.28 17.41
CA ILE A 197 -6.82 10.17 16.70
C ILE A 197 -5.68 10.72 17.57
N GLU A 198 -5.88 11.85 18.24
CA GLU A 198 -4.88 12.47 19.11
C GLU A 198 -4.59 11.60 20.34
N GLU A 199 -5.61 11.03 20.98
CA GLU A 199 -5.41 10.04 22.06
C GLU A 199 -4.60 8.82 21.59
N THR A 200 -4.85 8.36 20.35
CA THR A 200 -4.12 7.24 19.76
C THR A 200 -2.67 7.62 19.48
N ASN A 201 -2.42 8.81 18.93
CA ASN A 201 -1.08 9.34 18.67
C ASN A 201 -0.28 9.53 19.96
N GLN A 202 -0.90 10.05 21.02
CA GLN A 202 -0.24 10.21 22.33
C GLN A 202 0.21 8.88 22.90
N ARG A 203 -0.60 7.82 22.78
CA ARG A 203 -0.21 6.46 23.19
C ARG A 203 0.97 5.93 22.38
N LEU A 204 1.03 6.21 21.08
CA LEU A 204 2.18 5.84 20.25
C LEU A 204 3.46 6.55 20.71
N ILE A 205 3.36 7.81 21.11
CA ILE A 205 4.49 8.58 21.68
C ILE A 205 4.91 8.00 23.04
N GLU A 206 3.97 7.67 23.91
CA GLU A 206 4.24 7.00 25.19
C GLU A 206 4.93 5.65 24.98
N MET A 207 4.47 4.85 24.01
CA MET A 207 5.13 3.60 23.64
C MET A 207 6.58 3.83 23.20
N ASP A 208 6.83 4.87 22.39
CA ASP A 208 8.19 5.24 21.96
C ASP A 208 9.09 5.67 23.13
N SER A 209 8.52 6.35 24.14
CA SER A 209 9.25 6.79 25.35
C SER A 209 9.79 5.63 26.20
N THR A 210 9.20 4.43 26.07
CA THR A 210 9.64 3.22 26.79
C THR A 210 10.62 2.36 25.98
N ARG A 211 11.00 2.79 24.77
CA ARG A 211 11.95 2.04 23.92
C ARG A 211 13.37 2.07 24.49
N GLN A 212 14.07 0.96 24.26
CA GLN A 212 15.46 0.75 24.64
C GLN A 212 16.33 0.69 23.37
N PRO A 213 17.62 1.04 23.46
CA PRO A 213 18.55 0.82 22.36
C PRO A 213 18.60 -0.66 21.98
N SER A 214 18.41 -0.96 20.69
CA SER A 214 18.45 -2.33 20.17
C SER A 214 19.89 -2.87 20.16
N SER A 215 20.12 -4.04 20.74
CA SER A 215 21.38 -4.77 20.57
C SER A 215 21.42 -5.54 19.25
N ILE A 216 22.61 -6.01 18.83
CA ILE A 216 22.73 -6.90 17.66
C ILE A 216 21.93 -8.20 17.87
N ALA A 217 21.88 -8.72 19.11
CA ALA A 217 21.10 -9.90 19.43
C ALA A 217 19.59 -9.66 19.26
N ASP A 218 19.10 -8.49 19.67
CA ASP A 218 17.69 -8.11 19.47
C ASP A 218 17.36 -8.02 17.99
N LEU A 219 18.20 -7.34 17.21
CA LEU A 219 18.00 -7.19 15.76
C LEU A 219 18.06 -8.53 15.04
N ALA A 220 19.04 -9.38 15.36
CA ALA A 220 19.15 -10.72 14.81
C ALA A 220 17.93 -11.59 15.17
N GLY A 221 17.44 -11.48 16.42
CA GLY A 221 16.23 -12.16 16.87
C GLY A 221 14.98 -11.69 16.13
N ILE A 222 14.78 -10.37 15.99
CA ILE A 222 13.67 -9.78 15.23
C ILE A 222 13.68 -10.27 13.79
N ILE A 223 14.82 -10.16 13.10
CA ILE A 223 14.96 -10.58 11.70
C ILE A 223 14.74 -12.08 11.56
N GLY A 224 15.40 -12.90 12.39
CA GLY A 224 15.35 -14.35 12.33
C GLY A 224 13.94 -14.90 12.57
N VAL A 225 13.27 -14.47 13.65
CA VAL A 225 11.91 -14.92 13.97
C VAL A 225 10.92 -14.48 12.89
N THR A 226 11.05 -13.27 12.36
CA THR A 226 10.12 -12.75 11.36
C THR A 226 10.28 -13.44 10.02
N PHE A 227 11.51 -13.68 9.55
CA PHE A 227 11.72 -14.46 8.33
C PHE A 227 11.25 -15.91 8.50
N ALA A 228 11.50 -16.53 9.65
CA ALA A 228 10.99 -17.87 9.94
C ALA A 228 9.47 -17.89 9.87
N ALA A 229 8.79 -16.98 10.57
CA ALA A 229 7.33 -16.86 10.53
C ALA A 229 6.80 -16.62 9.11
N THR A 230 7.46 -15.76 8.34
CA THR A 230 7.12 -15.45 6.94
C THR A 230 7.20 -16.69 6.06
N VAL A 231 8.32 -17.42 6.12
CA VAL A 231 8.55 -18.62 5.30
C VAL A 231 7.63 -19.76 5.74
N ILE A 232 7.41 -19.95 7.05
CA ILE A 232 6.45 -20.93 7.56
C ILE A 232 5.05 -20.61 7.03
N ALA A 233 4.61 -19.35 7.11
CA ALA A 233 3.31 -18.95 6.60
C ALA A 233 3.19 -19.16 5.09
N LEU A 234 4.22 -18.85 4.30
CA LEU A 234 4.26 -19.12 2.86
C LEU A 234 4.13 -20.61 2.53
N ASN A 235 4.81 -21.48 3.29
CA ASN A 235 4.76 -22.93 3.08
C ASN A 235 3.39 -23.52 3.47
N ILE A 236 2.82 -23.06 4.59
CA ILE A 236 1.45 -23.45 4.99
C ILE A 236 0.47 -22.99 3.93
N ALA A 237 0.53 -21.72 3.52
CA ALA A 237 -0.33 -21.16 2.47
C ALA A 237 -0.19 -21.88 1.12
N GLY A 238 1.02 -22.35 0.78
CA GLY A 238 1.27 -23.13 -0.43
C GLY A 238 0.65 -24.52 -0.39
N SER A 239 0.41 -25.07 0.80
CA SER A 239 -0.24 -26.37 1.01
C SER A 239 -1.76 -26.26 1.09
N LEU A 240 -2.31 -25.05 1.25
CA LEU A 240 -3.75 -24.81 1.33
C LEU A 240 -4.37 -24.77 -0.08
N PRO A 241 -5.61 -25.26 -0.24
CA PRO A 241 -6.31 -25.16 -1.50
C PRO A 241 -6.55 -23.69 -1.84
N LYS A 242 -6.34 -23.35 -3.11
CA LYS A 242 -6.87 -22.12 -3.68
C LYS A 242 -8.40 -22.22 -3.68
N LEU A 243 -9.08 -21.24 -3.11
CA LEU A 243 -10.55 -21.26 -3.00
C LEU A 243 -11.19 -20.28 -3.98
N GLY A 244 -12.34 -20.68 -4.52
CA GLY A 244 -13.06 -19.98 -5.57
C GLY A 244 -12.70 -20.51 -6.96
N ASP A 245 -13.72 -20.63 -7.83
CA ASP A 245 -13.54 -20.85 -9.26
C ASP A 245 -14.12 -19.63 -10.00
N PRO A 246 -13.27 -18.69 -10.43
CA PRO A 246 -11.80 -18.69 -10.35
C PRO A 246 -11.28 -18.29 -8.97
N THR A 247 -9.98 -18.49 -8.76
CA THR A 247 -9.34 -18.33 -7.43
C THR A 247 -9.54 -16.94 -6.84
N ILE A 248 -10.33 -16.87 -5.77
CA ILE A 248 -10.53 -15.68 -4.93
C ILE A 248 -9.49 -15.65 -3.82
N ILE A 249 -9.29 -16.79 -3.15
CA ILE A 249 -8.31 -16.92 -2.06
C ILE A 249 -7.05 -17.59 -2.61
N SER A 250 -6.08 -16.75 -2.97
CA SER A 250 -4.78 -17.16 -3.49
C SER A 250 -3.80 -17.56 -2.37
N THR A 251 -2.68 -18.18 -2.73
CA THR A 251 -1.57 -18.44 -1.79
C THR A 251 -1.07 -17.16 -1.10
N THR A 252 -1.01 -16.04 -1.81
CA THR A 252 -0.65 -14.73 -1.23
C THR A 252 -1.70 -14.30 -0.19
N THR A 253 -2.99 -14.47 -0.51
CA THR A 253 -4.10 -14.15 0.40
C THR A 253 -4.02 -14.99 1.67
N TRP A 254 -3.83 -16.31 1.52
CA TRP A 254 -3.60 -17.21 2.65
C TRP A 254 -2.40 -16.80 3.48
N THR A 255 -1.28 -16.43 2.84
CA THR A 255 -0.07 -15.98 3.54
C THR A 255 -0.37 -14.76 4.39
N VAL A 256 -1.01 -13.73 3.82
CA VAL A 256 -1.39 -12.51 4.55
C VAL A 256 -2.32 -12.84 5.71
N LEU A 257 -3.37 -13.64 5.48
CA LEU A 257 -4.31 -14.05 6.53
C LEU A 257 -3.61 -14.78 7.68
N ILE A 258 -2.73 -15.74 7.38
CA ILE A 258 -1.98 -16.50 8.37
C ILE A 258 -1.06 -15.57 9.17
N VAL A 259 -0.27 -14.74 8.49
CA VAL A 259 0.70 -13.87 9.14
C VAL A 259 0.03 -12.83 10.02
N VAL A 260 -1.06 -12.22 9.54
CA VAL A 260 -1.84 -11.26 10.32
C VAL A 260 -2.49 -11.93 11.53
N THR A 261 -3.10 -13.10 11.34
CA THR A 261 -3.75 -13.85 12.42
C THR A 261 -2.75 -14.27 13.48
N ILE A 262 -1.63 -14.90 13.09
CA ILE A 262 -0.60 -15.34 14.02
C ILE A 262 0.06 -14.13 14.70
N GLY A 263 0.41 -13.08 13.94
CA GLY A 263 0.99 -11.87 14.50
C GLY A 263 0.08 -11.22 15.55
N LEU A 264 -1.22 -11.13 15.27
CA LEU A 264 -2.21 -10.61 16.21
C LEU A 264 -2.36 -11.52 17.43
N LEU A 265 -2.42 -12.84 17.28
CA LEU A 265 -2.46 -13.77 18.41
C LEU A 265 -1.21 -13.64 19.29
N LEU A 266 -0.04 -13.50 18.67
CA LEU A 266 1.23 -13.29 19.37
C LEU A 266 1.31 -11.91 20.04
N SER A 267 0.55 -10.91 19.60
CA SER A 267 0.47 -9.60 20.26
C SER A 267 -0.08 -9.68 21.70
N PHE A 268 -0.84 -10.73 22.03
CA PHE A 268 -1.32 -11.00 23.40
C PHE A 268 -0.30 -11.74 24.27
N THR A 269 0.86 -12.10 23.70
CA THR A 269 1.92 -12.84 24.39
C THR A 269 3.12 -11.93 24.71
N PRO A 270 4.12 -12.40 25.47
CA PRO A 270 5.35 -11.64 25.70
C PRO A 270 6.11 -11.23 24.43
N MET A 271 5.81 -11.82 23.26
CA MET A 271 6.37 -11.41 21.96
C MET A 271 6.12 -9.94 21.64
N ARG A 272 5.01 -9.34 22.11
CA ARG A 272 4.76 -7.90 21.97
C ARG A 272 5.87 -7.04 22.58
N LYS A 273 6.64 -7.55 23.56
CA LYS A 273 7.77 -6.82 24.16
C LYS A 273 8.93 -6.58 23.19
N MET A 274 8.97 -7.27 22.04
CA MET A 274 9.92 -6.98 20.96
C MET A 274 9.77 -5.54 20.44
N GLU A 275 8.62 -4.90 20.67
CA GLU A 275 8.43 -3.48 20.38
C GLU A 275 9.41 -2.58 21.15
N LYS A 276 9.77 -2.96 22.38
CA LYS A 276 10.70 -2.17 23.21
C LYS A 276 12.09 -2.05 22.57
N VAL A 277 12.48 -3.04 21.77
CA VAL A 277 13.76 -3.07 21.05
C VAL A 277 13.60 -2.75 19.57
N GLY A 278 12.47 -2.16 19.17
CA GLY A 278 12.29 -1.56 17.84
C GLY A 278 11.76 -2.50 16.74
N ALA A 279 11.02 -3.56 17.09
CA ALA A 279 10.41 -4.47 16.12
C ALA A 279 9.59 -3.74 15.03
N SER A 280 8.73 -2.78 15.40
CA SER A 280 7.96 -2.00 14.43
C SER A 280 8.84 -1.17 13.49
N ARG A 281 10.00 -0.66 13.94
CA ARG A 281 10.93 0.09 13.06
C ARG A 281 11.49 -0.78 11.94
N ILE A 282 11.81 -2.04 12.25
CA ILE A 282 12.24 -3.02 11.25
C ILE A 282 11.08 -3.40 10.32
N GLY A 283 9.86 -3.54 10.87
CA GLY A 283 8.65 -3.74 10.08
C GLY A 283 8.39 -2.60 9.09
N PHE A 284 8.45 -1.35 9.55
CA PHE A 284 8.31 -0.16 8.70
C PHE A 284 9.46 -0.02 7.70
N LEU A 285 10.70 -0.35 8.06
CA LEU A 285 11.82 -0.37 7.11
C LEU A 285 11.54 -1.34 5.95
N ALA A 286 11.10 -2.56 6.25
CA ALA A 286 10.72 -3.53 5.24
C ALA A 286 9.51 -3.07 4.41
N LEU A 287 8.53 -2.42 5.04
CA LEU A 287 7.36 -1.83 4.38
C LEU A 287 7.77 -0.70 3.43
N TYR A 288 8.65 0.20 3.84
CA TYR A 288 9.11 1.31 3.01
C TYR A 288 10.01 0.82 1.88
N LEU A 289 10.81 -0.22 2.12
CA LEU A 289 11.56 -0.87 1.06
C LEU A 289 10.61 -1.54 0.05
N LEU A 290 9.57 -2.24 0.50
CA LEU A 290 8.50 -2.72 -0.38
C LEU A 290 7.84 -1.56 -1.15
N LEU A 291 7.56 -0.43 -0.50
CA LEU A 291 6.93 0.72 -1.13
C LEU A 291 7.76 1.25 -2.32
N THR A 292 9.09 1.19 -2.24
CA THR A 292 9.95 1.58 -3.37
C THR A 292 9.74 0.70 -4.60
N SER A 293 9.49 -0.60 -4.43
CA SER A 293 9.21 -1.49 -5.57
C SER A 293 7.80 -1.32 -6.11
N ILE A 294 6.82 -0.98 -5.25
CA ILE A 294 5.48 -0.59 -5.70
C ILE A 294 5.57 0.69 -6.56
N GLY A 295 6.38 1.67 -6.14
CA GLY A 295 6.67 2.87 -6.92
C GLY A 295 7.31 2.55 -8.27
N ALA A 296 8.30 1.66 -8.30
CA ALA A 296 8.98 1.25 -9.53
C ALA A 296 8.06 0.52 -10.53
N LYS A 297 6.96 -0.08 -10.06
CA LYS A 297 5.94 -0.70 -10.93
C LYS A 297 5.07 0.34 -11.67
N ALA A 298 5.16 1.62 -11.31
CA ALA A 298 4.34 2.68 -11.90
C ALA A 298 5.09 3.48 -12.98
N ASN A 299 4.45 3.65 -14.13
CA ASN A 299 4.91 4.47 -15.24
C ASN A 299 3.91 5.60 -15.53
N LEU A 300 4.34 6.86 -15.35
CA LEU A 300 3.48 8.01 -15.60
C LEU A 300 3.21 8.27 -17.08
N LEU A 301 4.07 7.82 -18.00
CA LEU A 301 3.84 7.96 -19.45
C LEU A 301 2.69 7.09 -19.94
N ALA A 302 2.32 6.06 -19.18
CA ALA A 302 1.13 5.26 -19.48
C ALA A 302 -0.15 6.11 -19.51
N VAL A 303 -0.13 7.31 -18.91
CA VAL A 303 -1.23 8.28 -18.99
C VAL A 303 -1.63 8.63 -20.43
N LEU A 304 -0.66 8.60 -21.35
CA LEU A 304 -0.83 8.97 -22.75
C LEU A 304 -1.51 7.86 -23.57
N GLU A 305 -1.50 6.63 -23.08
CA GLU A 305 -2.05 5.47 -23.80
C GLU A 305 -3.56 5.33 -23.61
N ALA A 306 -4.10 5.79 -22.48
CA ALA A 306 -5.51 5.60 -22.13
C ALA A 306 -6.15 6.85 -21.47
N PRO A 307 -6.12 8.04 -22.10
CA PRO A 307 -6.51 9.30 -21.45
C PRO A 307 -7.98 9.33 -21.00
N VAL A 308 -8.90 8.74 -21.77
CA VAL A 308 -10.33 8.69 -21.42
C VAL A 308 -10.58 7.76 -20.22
N PHE A 309 -9.89 6.60 -20.18
CA PHE A 309 -9.95 5.68 -19.03
C PHE A 309 -9.45 6.36 -17.75
N LEU A 310 -8.40 7.18 -17.85
CA LEU A 310 -7.84 7.91 -16.73
C LEU A 310 -8.71 9.07 -16.27
N ALA A 311 -9.33 9.81 -17.20
CA ALA A 311 -10.31 10.83 -16.85
C ALA A 311 -11.51 10.22 -16.08
N ALA A 312 -11.98 9.05 -16.54
CA ALA A 312 -13.02 8.30 -15.87
C ALA A 312 -12.57 7.78 -14.48
N GLY A 313 -11.36 7.23 -14.37
CA GLY A 313 -10.76 6.83 -13.10
C GLY A 313 -10.58 7.99 -12.12
N ALA A 314 -10.16 9.16 -12.60
CA ALA A 314 -10.01 10.37 -11.79
C ALA A 314 -11.36 10.88 -11.26
N LEU A 315 -12.40 10.90 -12.11
CA LEU A 315 -13.77 11.19 -11.67
C LEU A 315 -14.25 10.19 -10.63
N TRP A 316 -13.97 8.90 -10.84
CA TRP A 316 -14.33 7.83 -9.92
C TRP A 316 -13.70 8.04 -8.55
N ILE A 317 -12.38 8.25 -8.46
CA ILE A 317 -11.72 8.58 -7.19
C ILE A 317 -12.25 9.90 -6.61
N ALA A 318 -12.52 10.92 -7.43
CA ALA A 318 -13.09 12.18 -6.92
C ALA A 318 -14.45 11.98 -6.23
N ILE A 319 -15.30 11.07 -6.72
CA ILE A 319 -16.57 10.70 -6.06
C ILE A 319 -16.30 10.00 -4.73
N HIS A 320 -15.39 9.03 -4.72
CA HIS A 320 -14.97 8.35 -3.49
C HIS A 320 -14.47 9.33 -2.43
N VAL A 321 -13.58 10.25 -2.82
CA VAL A 321 -13.06 11.30 -1.94
C VAL A 321 -14.17 12.24 -1.49
N GLY A 322 -15.05 12.66 -2.39
CA GLY A 322 -16.19 13.51 -2.08
C GLY A 322 -17.07 12.92 -0.98
N LEU A 323 -17.37 11.62 -1.05
CA LEU A 323 -18.14 10.95 0.01
C LEU A 323 -17.38 10.89 1.34
N LEU A 324 -16.08 10.60 1.31
CA LEU A 324 -15.25 10.61 2.51
C LEU A 324 -15.11 12.00 3.15
N LEU A 325 -15.26 13.07 2.38
CA LEU A 325 -15.25 14.45 2.91
C LEU A 325 -16.59 14.87 3.52
N ILE A 326 -17.69 14.22 3.11
CA ILE A 326 -19.05 14.53 3.60
C ILE A 326 -19.30 13.88 4.96
N VAL A 327 -18.69 12.72 5.21
CA VAL A 327 -18.86 11.89 6.41
C VAL A 327 -17.86 12.29 7.49
#